data_AF-X5MNY4-F1
#
_entry.id   AF-X5MNY4-F1
#
_cell.length_a   1.000
_cell.length_b   1.000
_cell.length_c   1.000
_cell.angle_alpha   90.00
_cell.angle_beta   90.00
_cell.angle_gamma   90.00
#
_symmetry.space_group_name_H-M   'P 1'
#
loop_
_entity.id
_entity.type
_entity.pdbx_description
1 polymer ?
#
loop_
_entity_poly.entity_id
_entity_poly.type
_entity_poly.pdbx_seq_one_letter_code
_entity_poly.pdbx_strand_id
1 'polypeptide(L)'
;MWKVPKRQGRPLSVEPQFPPDCAIEGQPQRLNDATTLRVKFSLVCEELLIGRPIRFQGLDGTLTDVLIRATTGDKVQTARATPQEPSIVLEQGPQASGAGWTYFWLGVEHILMGYDHLLFVLALLFLITGFRRLIETITAFTVSHSLTLGMTAMGWVSLPSAPVEAIIALSIVFLAREVAIRALAGDDHVPRLSERLPWVVAFAFGLLHGFGFAGALQEIGLPEGAVLVALLTFNLGVEAGQILFVLAAGSVLAVVSRVASRRLVELPITYGIGIVSCVWLIERLPL
;
A
#
# COMPACT_ATOMS: atom_id res chain seq x y z
N MET A 1 20.60 -12.32 1.86
CA MET A 1 20.50 -11.27 2.91
C MET A 1 19.11 -11.37 3.50
N TRP A 2 19.02 -11.44 4.82
CA TRP A 2 17.78 -11.59 5.59
C TRP A 2 17.47 -10.25 6.28
N LYS A 3 16.23 -9.78 6.22
CA LYS A 3 15.83 -8.50 6.84
C LYS A 3 14.53 -8.72 7.61
N VAL A 4 14.56 -8.43 8.90
CA VAL A 4 13.44 -8.61 9.82
C VAL A 4 13.01 -7.25 10.36
N PRO A 5 11.75 -6.84 10.21
CA PRO A 5 11.27 -5.60 10.84
C PRO A 5 11.22 -5.77 12.37
N LYS A 6 11.49 -4.69 13.08
CA LYS A 6 11.39 -4.63 14.55
C LYS A 6 10.04 -4.08 14.97
N ARG A 7 9.38 -4.78 15.89
CA ARG A 7 8.18 -4.30 16.57
C ARG A 7 8.55 -3.93 18.01
N GLN A 8 8.33 -2.67 18.41
CA GLN A 8 8.74 -2.15 19.72
C GLN A 8 10.25 -2.38 20.03
N GLY A 9 11.11 -2.21 19.03
CA GLY A 9 12.56 -2.39 19.17
C GLY A 9 13.05 -3.85 19.21
N ARG A 10 12.14 -4.84 19.16
CA ARG A 10 12.49 -6.26 19.10
C ARG A 10 12.25 -6.84 17.69
N PRO A 11 13.21 -7.56 17.11
CA PRO A 11 12.98 -8.29 15.86
C PRO A 11 11.89 -9.36 16.08
N LEU A 12 11.06 -9.59 15.06
CA LEU A 12 10.13 -10.73 15.07
C LEU A 12 10.93 -12.04 15.22
N SER A 13 10.40 -12.97 16.03
CA SER A 13 10.98 -14.30 16.25
C SER A 13 10.70 -15.23 15.06
N VAL A 14 11.08 -14.79 13.86
CA VAL A 14 10.95 -15.56 12.63
C VAL A 14 12.35 -15.93 12.17
N GLU A 15 12.62 -17.23 12.12
CA GLU A 15 13.94 -17.76 11.73
C GLU A 15 13.83 -18.61 10.46
N PRO A 16 14.68 -18.37 9.45
CA PRO A 16 14.72 -19.20 8.26
C PRO A 16 15.35 -20.57 8.59
N GLN A 17 14.65 -21.64 8.23
CA GLN A 17 15.15 -23.01 8.22
C GLN A 17 15.50 -23.41 6.79
N PHE A 18 16.77 -23.75 6.60
CA PHE A 18 17.30 -24.22 5.32
C PHE A 18 17.21 -25.75 5.21
N PRO A 19 17.31 -26.31 3.99
CA PRO A 19 17.49 -27.75 3.79
C PRO A 19 18.65 -28.30 4.65
N PRO A 20 18.57 -29.57 5.09
CA PRO A 20 19.54 -30.15 6.04
C PRO A 20 20.97 -30.25 5.51
N ASP A 21 21.17 -30.24 4.19
CA ASP A 21 22.47 -30.23 3.52
C ASP A 21 23.06 -28.81 3.36
N CYS A 22 22.33 -27.77 3.78
CA CYS A 22 22.77 -26.39 3.71
C CYS A 22 23.25 -25.90 5.08
N ALA A 23 24.50 -25.45 5.16
CA ALA A 23 25.08 -24.83 6.33
C ALA A 23 25.43 -23.37 6.07
N ILE A 24 25.23 -22.52 7.09
CA ILE A 24 25.72 -21.14 7.04
C ILE A 24 27.25 -21.17 7.14
N GLU A 25 27.90 -20.58 6.14
CA GLU A 25 29.35 -20.44 6.10
C GLU A 25 29.77 -19.16 6.82
N GLY A 26 30.65 -19.32 7.82
CA GLY A 26 31.16 -18.22 8.63
C GLY A 26 30.15 -17.67 9.64
N GLN A 27 30.43 -16.49 10.19
CA GLN A 27 29.53 -15.82 11.12
C GLN A 27 28.55 -14.90 10.37
N PRO A 28 27.23 -15.02 10.62
CA PRO A 28 26.25 -14.08 10.07
C PRO A 28 26.57 -12.64 10.52
N GLN A 29 26.74 -11.74 9.56
CA GLN A 29 26.87 -10.31 9.85
C GLN A 29 25.50 -9.75 10.19
N ARG A 30 25.31 -9.31 11.45
CA ARG A 30 24.07 -8.70 11.92
C ARG A 30 24.22 -7.18 11.94
N LEU A 31 23.47 -6.51 11.06
CA LEU A 31 23.34 -5.06 10.98
C LEU A 31 22.02 -4.67 11.63
N ASN A 32 22.12 -3.96 12.75
CA ASN A 32 20.98 -3.67 13.61
C ASN A 32 20.58 -2.19 13.48
N ASP A 33 19.55 -1.89 12.70
CA ASP A 33 19.01 -0.54 12.49
C ASP A 33 17.89 -0.22 13.48
N ALA A 34 17.45 1.04 13.57
CA ALA A 34 16.37 1.46 14.48
C ALA A 34 15.05 0.70 14.23
N THR A 35 14.70 0.44 12.97
CA THR A 35 13.45 -0.21 12.55
C THR A 35 13.63 -1.64 12.04
N THR A 36 14.87 -2.07 11.74
CA THR A 36 15.10 -3.38 11.10
C THR A 36 16.34 -4.09 11.63
N LEU A 37 16.33 -5.42 11.65
CA LEU A 37 17.51 -6.26 11.82
C LEU A 37 17.84 -6.90 10.48
N ARG A 38 19.00 -6.56 9.91
CA ARG A 38 19.52 -7.20 8.69
C ARG A 38 20.57 -8.22 9.08
N VAL A 39 20.50 -9.42 8.52
CA VAL A 39 21.47 -10.49 8.70
C VAL A 39 22.00 -10.90 7.33
N LYS A 40 23.30 -10.80 7.12
CA LYS A 40 23.97 -11.25 5.90
C LYS A 40 24.80 -12.49 6.21
N PHE A 41 24.56 -13.57 5.49
CA PHE A 41 25.29 -14.82 5.62
C PHE A 41 25.48 -15.45 4.24
N SER A 42 26.51 -16.28 4.11
CA SER A 42 26.72 -17.17 2.96
C SER A 42 26.19 -18.55 3.32
N LEU A 43 25.63 -19.25 2.35
CA LEU A 43 25.15 -20.63 2.51
C LEU A 43 25.98 -21.52 1.60
N VAL A 44 26.45 -22.63 2.15
CA VAL A 44 27.08 -23.73 1.40
C VAL A 44 26.14 -24.92 1.51
N CYS A 45 25.71 -25.45 0.36
CA CYS A 45 24.82 -26.59 0.27
C CYS A 45 25.48 -27.67 -0.59
N GLU A 46 25.26 -28.95 -0.27
CA GLU A 46 25.71 -30.06 -1.11
C GLU A 46 24.91 -30.10 -2.43
N GLU A 47 23.62 -29.81 -2.36
CA GLU A 47 22.74 -29.70 -3.53
C GLU A 47 22.33 -28.24 -3.80
N LEU A 48 21.91 -27.98 -5.03
CA LEU A 48 21.43 -26.67 -5.43
C LEU A 48 20.22 -26.25 -4.58
N LEU A 49 20.28 -25.10 -3.90
CA LEU A 49 19.19 -24.58 -3.07
C LEU A 49 17.92 -24.26 -3.90
N ILE A 50 18.08 -24.05 -5.21
CA ILE A 50 16.98 -23.72 -6.11
C ILE A 50 16.07 -24.94 -6.31
N GLY A 51 14.76 -24.74 -6.25
CA GLY A 51 13.72 -25.77 -6.33
C GLY A 51 13.39 -26.40 -4.97
N ARG A 52 14.06 -25.97 -3.89
CA ARG A 52 13.91 -26.55 -2.55
C ARG A 52 13.30 -25.54 -1.58
N PRO A 53 12.42 -26.00 -0.66
CA PRO A 53 11.70 -25.10 0.23
C PRO A 53 12.60 -24.55 1.35
N ILE A 54 12.54 -23.24 1.56
CA ILE A 54 13.06 -22.56 2.75
C ILE A 54 11.86 -22.25 3.63
N ARG A 55 11.84 -22.81 4.85
CA ARG A 55 10.74 -22.62 5.80
C ARG A 55 11.04 -21.48 6.77
N PHE A 56 10.01 -20.83 7.28
CA PHE A 56 10.15 -19.80 8.31
C PHE A 56 9.48 -20.25 9.59
N GLN A 57 10.30 -20.66 10.56
CA GLN A 57 9.79 -21.07 11.84
C GLN A 57 9.25 -19.86 12.60
N GLY A 58 8.02 -19.97 13.14
CA GLY A 58 7.36 -18.92 13.90
C GLY A 58 6.58 -17.91 13.04
N LEU A 59 6.55 -18.05 11.72
CA LEU A 59 5.79 -17.17 10.83
C LEU A 59 4.28 -17.42 10.89
N ASP A 60 3.88 -18.67 11.08
CA ASP A 60 2.51 -19.15 11.27
C ASP A 60 1.79 -18.55 12.48
N GLY A 61 2.56 -18.13 13.51
CA GLY A 61 2.06 -17.43 14.69
C GLY A 61 1.95 -15.91 14.53
N THR A 62 2.14 -15.36 13.33
CA THR A 62 2.19 -13.91 13.10
C THR A 62 1.11 -13.43 12.11
N LEU A 63 0.92 -12.10 12.02
CA LEU A 63 0.10 -11.44 11.00
C LEU A 63 0.98 -10.75 9.94
N THR A 64 2.24 -11.15 9.84
CA THR A 64 3.25 -10.49 9.01
C THR A 64 3.72 -11.43 7.93
N ASP A 65 3.92 -10.91 6.72
CA ASP A 65 4.55 -11.67 5.64
C ASP A 65 6.06 -11.52 5.65
N VAL A 66 6.72 -12.52 5.11
CA VAL A 66 8.17 -12.52 4.90
C VAL A 66 8.43 -12.39 3.41
N LEU A 67 9.20 -11.36 3.04
CA LEU A 67 9.74 -11.20 1.69
C LEU A 67 11.21 -11.59 1.70
N ILE A 68 11.58 -12.56 0.87
CA ILE A 68 12.96 -12.91 0.61
C ILE A 68 13.37 -12.35 -0.74
N ARG A 69 14.55 -11.72 -0.74
CA ARG A 69 15.30 -11.38 -1.95
C ARG A 69 16.56 -12.26 -2.02
N ALA A 70 16.61 -13.15 -3.00
CA ALA A 70 17.75 -14.01 -3.28
C ALA A 70 18.51 -13.48 -4.51
N THR A 71 19.84 -13.52 -4.45
CA THR A 71 20.72 -13.15 -5.56
C THR A 71 21.59 -14.34 -5.91
N THR A 72 21.53 -14.82 -7.16
CA THR A 72 22.34 -15.93 -7.66
C THR A 72 23.08 -15.46 -8.93
N GLY A 73 24.38 -15.20 -8.81
CA GLY A 73 25.13 -14.49 -9.85
C GLY A 73 24.56 -13.08 -10.05
N ASP A 74 24.24 -12.72 -11.30
CA ASP A 74 23.62 -11.43 -11.65
C ASP A 74 22.08 -11.43 -11.56
N LYS A 75 21.45 -12.54 -11.12
CA LYS A 75 19.99 -12.69 -11.11
C LYS A 75 19.43 -12.45 -9.71
N VAL A 76 18.39 -11.63 -9.63
CA VAL A 76 17.66 -11.32 -8.40
C VAL A 76 16.27 -11.93 -8.48
N GLN A 77 15.86 -12.63 -7.42
CA GLN A 77 14.51 -13.18 -7.27
C GLN A 77 13.89 -12.73 -5.96
N THR A 78 12.60 -12.46 -5.98
CA THR A 78 11.81 -12.08 -4.80
C THR A 78 10.69 -13.10 -4.60
N ALA A 79 10.54 -13.62 -3.39
CA ALA A 79 9.48 -14.54 -3.01
C ALA A 79 8.81 -14.09 -1.70
N ARG A 80 7.49 -14.33 -1.56
CA ARG A 80 6.68 -14.02 -0.37
C ARG A 80 6.29 -15.33 0.34
N ALA A 81 6.54 -15.42 1.64
CA ALA A 81 5.93 -16.40 2.52
C ALA A 81 4.90 -15.71 3.42
N THR A 82 3.79 -16.37 3.65
CA THR A 82 2.67 -15.89 4.48
C THR A 82 2.52 -16.77 5.72
N PRO A 83 1.77 -16.36 6.75
CA PRO A 83 1.46 -17.23 7.89
C PRO A 83 0.75 -18.53 7.49
N GLN A 84 -0.03 -18.52 6.41
CA GLN A 84 -0.74 -19.70 5.89
C GLN A 84 0.16 -20.61 5.04
N GLU A 85 1.17 -20.04 4.39
CA GLU A 85 2.15 -20.75 3.58
C GLU A 85 3.57 -20.31 3.99
N PRO A 86 4.09 -20.82 5.14
CA PRO A 86 5.30 -20.31 5.77
C PRO A 86 6.57 -20.89 5.13
N SER A 87 6.57 -21.03 3.82
CA SER A 87 7.69 -21.54 3.04
C SER A 87 7.78 -20.87 1.70
N ILE A 88 8.99 -20.64 1.21
CA ILE A 88 9.24 -20.24 -0.17
C ILE A 88 10.03 -21.31 -0.92
N VAL A 89 9.87 -21.36 -2.23
CA VAL A 89 10.74 -22.13 -3.13
C VAL A 89 11.40 -21.14 -4.09
N LEU A 90 12.74 -21.12 -4.13
CA LEU A 90 13.48 -20.34 -5.11
C LEU A 90 13.42 -21.09 -6.45
N GLU A 91 13.15 -20.43 -7.58
CA GLU A 91 13.03 -21.11 -8.89
C GLU A 91 14.25 -20.84 -9.80
N GLN A 92 14.53 -21.69 -10.79
CA GLN A 92 15.57 -21.38 -11.79
C GLN A 92 14.98 -20.55 -12.92
N GLY A 93 15.28 -19.24 -12.95
CA GLY A 93 14.93 -18.37 -14.08
C GLY A 93 14.55 -16.95 -13.68
N PRO A 94 14.44 -16.02 -14.63
CA PRO A 94 13.78 -14.75 -14.37
C PRO A 94 12.28 -15.02 -14.18
N GLN A 95 11.78 -14.92 -12.95
CA GLN A 95 10.35 -14.79 -12.70
C GLN A 95 9.87 -13.39 -13.14
N ALA A 96 10.00 -13.07 -14.43
CA ALA A 96 9.46 -11.84 -14.99
C ALA A 96 7.91 -11.85 -14.94
N SER A 97 7.28 -13.03 -14.99
CA SER A 97 5.83 -13.22 -14.89
C SER A 97 5.31 -13.29 -13.44
N GLY A 98 6.09 -13.84 -12.50
CA GLY A 98 5.70 -13.95 -11.08
C GLY A 98 5.91 -12.65 -10.27
N ALA A 99 6.96 -11.89 -10.58
CA ALA A 99 7.26 -10.65 -9.86
C ALA A 99 6.18 -9.57 -10.08
N GLY A 100 5.76 -9.35 -11.33
CA GLY A 100 4.72 -8.36 -11.65
C GLY A 100 3.38 -8.69 -10.99
N TRP A 101 2.99 -9.96 -10.96
CA TRP A 101 1.77 -10.41 -10.28
C TRP A 101 1.83 -10.20 -8.76
N THR A 102 2.98 -10.47 -8.16
CA THR A 102 3.22 -10.24 -6.72
C THR A 102 3.04 -8.76 -6.37
N TYR A 103 3.64 -7.85 -7.14
CA TYR A 103 3.50 -6.41 -6.91
C TYR A 103 2.10 -5.89 -7.21
N PHE A 104 1.42 -6.44 -8.22
CA PHE A 104 0.01 -6.14 -8.48
C PHE A 104 -0.86 -6.46 -7.27
N TRP A 105 -0.77 -7.67 -6.72
CA TRP A 105 -1.56 -8.05 -5.54
C TRP A 105 -1.18 -7.23 -4.31
N LEU A 106 0.10 -6.90 -4.15
CA LEU A 106 0.56 -6.00 -3.10
C LEU A 106 -0.08 -4.60 -3.23
N GLY A 107 -0.29 -4.11 -4.44
CA GLY A 107 -1.02 -2.87 -4.71
C GLY A 107 -2.51 -2.95 -4.33
N VAL A 108 -3.17 -4.06 -4.68
CA VAL A 108 -4.56 -4.35 -4.28
C VAL A 108 -4.69 -4.40 -2.75
N GLU A 109 -3.78 -5.13 -2.09
CA GLU A 109 -3.76 -5.26 -0.64
C GLU A 109 -3.48 -3.92 0.05
N HIS A 110 -2.52 -3.15 -0.48
CA HIS A 110 -2.19 -1.82 0.04
C HIS A 110 -3.41 -0.90 0.09
N ILE A 111 -4.16 -0.80 -1.02
CA ILE A 111 -5.32 0.09 -1.08
C ILE A 111 -6.48 -0.41 -0.21
N LEU A 112 -6.69 -1.73 -0.13
CA LEU A 112 -7.79 -2.30 0.67
C LEU A 112 -7.51 -2.26 2.19
N MET A 113 -6.24 -2.27 2.58
CA MET A 113 -5.83 -2.14 3.99
C MET A 113 -5.60 -0.67 4.40
N GLY A 114 -5.37 0.22 3.44
CA GLY A 114 -5.21 1.66 3.63
C GLY A 114 -6.55 2.36 3.89
N TYR A 115 -6.92 2.51 5.15
CA TYR A 115 -8.17 3.19 5.53
C TYR A 115 -8.22 4.64 5.02
N ASP A 116 -7.08 5.33 4.96
CA ASP A 116 -6.96 6.68 4.40
C ASP A 116 -7.44 6.75 2.94
N HIS A 117 -7.02 5.79 2.11
CA HIS A 117 -7.42 5.71 0.72
C HIS A 117 -8.88 5.32 0.55
N LEU A 118 -9.37 4.36 1.35
CA LEU A 118 -10.78 3.95 1.29
C LEU A 118 -11.72 5.09 1.69
N LEU A 119 -11.37 5.84 2.75
CA LEU A 119 -12.12 7.02 3.18
C LEU A 119 -12.10 8.11 2.10
N PHE A 120 -10.95 8.33 1.47
CA PHE A 120 -10.81 9.28 0.36
C PHE A 120 -11.68 8.89 -0.84
N VAL A 121 -11.59 7.65 -1.32
CA VAL A 121 -12.36 7.15 -2.46
C VAL A 121 -13.86 7.13 -2.16
N LEU A 122 -14.26 6.78 -0.93
CA LEU A 122 -15.67 6.83 -0.51
C LEU A 122 -16.21 8.27 -0.53
N ALA A 123 -15.42 9.24 -0.08
CA ALA A 123 -15.81 10.64 -0.16
C ALA A 123 -15.89 11.14 -1.62
N LEU A 124 -14.99 10.70 -2.51
CA LEU A 124 -15.09 10.98 -3.95
C LEU A 124 -16.34 10.37 -4.58
N LEU A 125 -16.72 9.15 -4.17
CA LEU A 125 -17.94 8.48 -4.63
C LEU A 125 -19.20 9.28 -4.31
N PHE A 126 -19.24 9.96 -3.16
CA PHE A 126 -20.35 10.87 -2.83
C PHE A 126 -20.23 12.23 -3.55
N LEU A 127 -19.02 12.76 -3.69
CA LEU A 127 -18.80 14.08 -4.27
C LEU A 127 -19.01 14.13 -5.78
N ILE A 128 -18.77 13.05 -6.52
CA ILE A 128 -18.74 13.05 -7.99
C ILE A 128 -20.00 12.40 -8.55
N THR A 129 -20.65 13.11 -9.46
CA THR A 129 -21.76 12.57 -10.26
C THR A 129 -21.25 11.98 -11.57
N GLY A 130 -21.59 10.71 -11.79
CA GLY A 130 -21.30 9.96 -13.02
C GLY A 130 -20.06 9.07 -12.91
N PHE A 131 -20.22 7.81 -13.33
CA PHE A 131 -19.18 6.77 -13.22
C PHE A 131 -17.91 7.13 -13.99
N ARG A 132 -18.04 7.65 -15.22
CA ARG A 132 -16.89 8.05 -16.03
C ARG A 132 -16.03 9.13 -15.35
N ARG A 133 -16.65 10.18 -14.82
CA ARG A 133 -15.93 11.26 -14.11
C ARG A 133 -15.24 10.76 -12.85
N LEU A 134 -15.87 9.80 -12.15
CA LEU A 134 -15.27 9.17 -10.98
C LEU A 134 -14.01 8.38 -11.36
N ILE A 135 -14.09 7.53 -12.40
CA ILE A 135 -12.91 6.79 -12.89
C ILE A 135 -11.81 7.73 -13.33
N GLU A 136 -12.11 8.75 -14.14
CA GLU A 136 -11.12 9.77 -14.56
C GLU A 136 -10.44 10.44 -13.36
N THR A 137 -11.19 10.69 -12.29
CA THR A 137 -10.66 11.30 -11.06
C THR A 137 -9.77 10.34 -10.26
N ILE A 138 -10.18 9.08 -10.13
CA ILE A 138 -9.40 8.04 -9.45
C ILE A 138 -8.11 7.77 -10.21
N THR A 139 -8.17 7.62 -11.52
CA THR A 139 -6.97 7.46 -12.36
C THR A 139 -6.03 8.65 -12.23
N ALA A 140 -6.54 9.90 -12.19
CA ALA A 140 -5.70 11.08 -11.97
C ALA A 140 -4.99 11.06 -10.60
N PHE A 141 -5.67 10.60 -9.55
CA PHE A 141 -5.06 10.35 -8.24
C PHE A 141 -3.96 9.28 -8.35
N THR A 142 -4.24 8.14 -8.97
CA THR A 142 -3.25 7.04 -9.09
C THR A 142 -2.03 7.45 -9.90
N VAL A 143 -2.20 8.21 -10.98
CA VAL A 143 -1.08 8.73 -11.79
C VAL A 143 -0.18 9.66 -10.97
N SER A 144 -0.76 10.64 -10.26
CA SER A 144 0.01 11.55 -9.42
C SER A 144 0.66 10.85 -8.23
N HIS A 145 -0.02 9.90 -7.62
CA HIS A 145 0.51 9.04 -6.57
C HIS A 145 1.70 8.21 -7.06
N SER A 146 1.58 7.60 -8.25
CA SER A 146 2.65 6.83 -8.90
C SER A 146 3.90 7.68 -9.09
N LEU A 147 3.73 8.96 -9.46
CA LEU A 147 4.82 9.89 -9.69
C LEU A 147 5.61 10.14 -8.39
N THR A 148 4.95 10.50 -7.29
CA THR A 148 5.64 10.81 -6.02
C THR A 148 6.17 9.57 -5.31
N LEU A 149 5.46 8.44 -5.43
CA LEU A 149 5.96 7.14 -4.98
C LEU A 149 7.24 6.76 -5.75
N GLY A 150 7.24 6.92 -7.08
CA GLY A 150 8.40 6.66 -7.93
C GLY A 150 9.60 7.53 -7.59
N MET A 151 9.39 8.85 -7.41
CA MET A 151 10.46 9.77 -7.01
C MET A 151 11.09 9.37 -5.66
N THR A 152 10.27 8.96 -4.70
CA THR A 152 10.75 8.56 -3.38
C THR A 152 11.40 7.18 -3.39
N ALA A 153 10.89 6.25 -4.21
CA ALA A 153 11.48 4.93 -4.42
C ALA A 153 12.86 5.01 -5.08
N MET A 154 13.06 5.97 -5.98
CA MET A 154 14.37 6.26 -6.60
C MET A 154 15.30 7.08 -5.69
N GLY A 155 14.83 7.49 -4.50
CA GLY A 155 15.61 8.27 -3.54
C GLY A 155 15.81 9.74 -3.94
N TRP A 156 15.05 10.27 -4.90
CA TRP A 156 15.16 11.67 -5.32
C TRP A 156 14.58 12.65 -4.30
N VAL A 157 13.55 12.22 -3.57
CA VAL A 157 12.87 13.00 -2.54
C VAL A 157 12.70 12.12 -1.32
N SER A 158 12.83 12.68 -0.12
CA SER A 158 12.53 12.00 1.15
C SER A 158 11.90 13.01 2.10
N LEU A 159 10.69 12.73 2.57
CA LEU A 159 9.95 13.57 3.50
C LEU A 159 9.71 12.83 4.82
N PRO A 160 9.69 13.52 5.97
CA PRO A 160 9.29 12.90 7.23
C PRO A 160 7.83 12.42 7.17
N SER A 161 7.52 11.24 7.74
CA SER A 161 6.20 10.63 7.63
C SER A 161 5.10 11.41 8.35
N ALA A 162 5.34 11.91 9.56
CA ALA A 162 4.35 12.63 10.36
C ALA A 162 3.67 13.81 9.63
N PRO A 163 4.40 14.79 9.05
CA PRO A 163 3.77 15.89 8.31
C PRO A 163 3.06 15.43 7.02
N VAL A 164 3.56 14.37 6.36
CA VAL A 164 2.89 13.80 5.19
C VAL A 164 1.55 13.18 5.59
N GLU A 165 1.54 12.35 6.62
CA GLU A 165 0.32 11.73 7.15
C GLU A 165 -0.69 12.77 7.65
N ALA A 166 -0.23 13.85 8.29
CA ALA A 166 -1.10 14.96 8.69
C ALA A 166 -1.76 15.65 7.48
N ILE A 167 -1.00 15.92 6.42
CA ILE A 167 -1.55 16.54 5.19
C ILE A 167 -2.52 15.60 4.48
N ILE A 168 -2.23 14.29 4.45
CA ILE A 168 -3.14 13.26 3.93
C ILE A 168 -4.45 13.29 4.72
N ALA A 169 -4.40 13.24 6.05
CA ALA A 169 -5.59 13.32 6.91
C ALA A 169 -6.39 14.62 6.65
N LEU A 170 -5.71 15.75 6.52
CA LEU A 170 -6.33 17.04 6.22
C LEU A 170 -7.03 17.05 4.85
N SER A 171 -6.48 16.36 3.84
CA SER A 171 -7.12 16.23 2.53
C SER A 171 -8.45 15.49 2.59
N ILE A 172 -8.56 14.47 3.46
CA ILE A 172 -9.79 13.71 3.68
C ILE A 172 -10.80 14.55 4.46
N VAL A 173 -10.36 15.31 5.47
CA VAL A 173 -11.21 16.30 6.17
C VAL A 173 -11.78 17.32 5.19
N PHE A 174 -10.95 17.85 4.29
CA PHE A 174 -11.39 18.75 3.23
C PHE A 174 -12.46 18.10 2.36
N LEU A 175 -12.25 16.86 1.91
CA LEU A 175 -13.19 16.17 1.04
C LEU A 175 -14.51 15.85 1.76
N ALA A 176 -14.46 15.43 3.03
CA ALA A 176 -15.64 15.23 3.86
C ALA A 176 -16.46 16.53 4.02
N ARG A 177 -15.78 17.66 4.24
CA ARG A 177 -16.44 18.97 4.26
C ARG A 177 -17.11 19.29 2.93
N GLU A 178 -16.43 19.03 1.82
CA GLU A 178 -17.00 19.27 0.49
C GLU A 178 -18.25 18.42 0.25
N VAL A 179 -18.22 17.14 0.60
CA VAL A 179 -19.39 16.25 0.53
C VAL A 179 -20.54 16.75 1.42
N ALA A 180 -20.25 17.12 2.68
CA ALA A 180 -21.26 17.56 3.63
C ALA A 180 -21.99 18.83 3.16
N ILE A 181 -21.25 19.81 2.66
CA ILE A 181 -21.86 21.05 2.13
C ILE A 181 -22.74 20.74 0.92
N ARG A 182 -22.29 19.87 0.00
CA ARG A 182 -23.10 19.47 -1.17
C ARG A 182 -24.39 18.79 -0.73
N ALA A 183 -24.30 17.85 0.20
CA ALA A 183 -25.45 17.10 0.72
C ALA A 183 -26.46 17.99 1.47
N LEU A 184 -26.00 19.08 2.10
CA LEU A 184 -26.85 20.04 2.81
C LEU A 184 -27.45 21.11 1.89
N ALA A 185 -26.71 21.56 0.88
CA ALA A 185 -27.14 22.62 -0.03
C ALA A 185 -28.15 22.14 -1.10
N GLY A 186 -28.18 20.84 -1.41
CA GLY A 186 -29.07 20.29 -2.44
C GLY A 186 -28.58 20.59 -3.87
N ASP A 187 -29.44 20.36 -4.86
CA ASP A 187 -29.07 20.40 -6.28
C ASP A 187 -28.93 21.82 -6.88
N ASP A 188 -29.44 22.85 -6.20
CA ASP A 188 -29.44 24.25 -6.68
C ASP A 188 -28.17 25.04 -6.32
N HIS A 189 -27.16 24.37 -5.74
CA HIS A 189 -25.91 25.02 -5.32
C HIS A 189 -24.93 25.25 -6.47
N VAL A 190 -24.10 26.29 -6.36
CA VAL A 190 -23.06 26.62 -7.34
C VAL A 190 -21.88 25.65 -7.18
N PRO A 191 -21.62 24.74 -8.15
CA PRO A 191 -20.61 23.69 -7.97
C PRO A 191 -19.23 24.27 -7.64
N ARG A 192 -18.57 23.72 -6.63
CA ARG A 192 -17.21 24.15 -6.22
C ARG A 192 -16.13 23.54 -7.10
N LEU A 193 -14.89 23.99 -6.93
CA LEU A 193 -13.76 23.47 -7.71
C LEU A 193 -13.63 21.95 -7.61
N SER A 194 -13.83 21.40 -6.41
CA SER A 194 -13.84 19.97 -6.09
C SER A 194 -14.92 19.18 -6.84
N GLU A 195 -16.01 19.84 -7.27
CA GLU A 195 -17.10 19.25 -8.03
C GLU A 195 -16.97 19.52 -9.54
N ARG A 196 -16.41 20.67 -9.93
CA ARG A 196 -16.20 21.05 -11.34
C ARG A 196 -15.01 20.33 -11.94
N LEU A 197 -13.88 20.35 -11.24
CA LEU A 197 -12.60 19.78 -11.63
C LEU A 197 -12.10 18.78 -10.57
N PRO A 198 -12.87 17.72 -10.27
CA PRO A 198 -12.51 16.74 -9.24
C PRO A 198 -11.15 16.09 -9.54
N TRP A 199 -10.83 15.83 -10.81
CA TRP A 199 -9.56 15.26 -11.24
C TRP A 199 -8.35 16.12 -10.86
N VAL A 200 -8.46 17.46 -10.88
CA VAL A 200 -7.37 18.36 -10.49
C VAL A 200 -7.12 18.27 -8.99
N VAL A 201 -8.20 18.27 -8.20
CA VAL A 201 -8.12 18.16 -6.74
C VAL A 201 -7.56 16.80 -6.34
N ALA A 202 -8.04 15.73 -6.98
CA ALA A 202 -7.55 14.37 -6.73
C ALA A 202 -6.09 14.19 -7.18
N PHE A 203 -5.68 14.80 -8.30
CA PHE A 203 -4.28 14.81 -8.72
C PHE A 203 -3.38 15.52 -7.69
N ALA A 204 -3.80 16.68 -7.17
CA ALA A 204 -3.05 17.40 -6.15
C ALA A 204 -2.91 16.58 -4.85
N PHE A 205 -3.97 15.91 -4.41
CA PHE A 205 -3.92 15.03 -3.24
C PHE A 205 -3.14 13.75 -3.49
N GLY A 206 -3.21 13.16 -4.69
CA GLY A 206 -2.43 11.97 -5.05
C GLY A 206 -0.92 12.21 -4.99
N LEU A 207 -0.45 13.40 -5.41
CA LEU A 207 0.96 13.80 -5.21
C LEU A 207 1.35 13.68 -3.73
N LEU A 208 0.53 14.19 -2.82
CA LEU A 208 0.80 14.17 -1.38
C LEU A 208 0.74 12.76 -0.80
N HIS A 209 -0.27 11.97 -1.21
CA HIS A 209 -0.45 10.59 -0.75
C HIS A 209 0.71 9.66 -1.12
N GLY A 210 1.31 9.82 -2.31
CA GLY A 210 2.40 8.94 -2.75
C GLY A 210 3.66 9.02 -1.88
N PHE A 211 3.84 10.10 -1.12
CA PHE A 211 4.91 10.19 -0.12
C PHE A 211 4.62 9.35 1.14
N GLY A 212 3.35 9.12 1.48
CA GLY A 212 2.95 8.43 2.71
C GLY A 212 3.30 6.95 2.73
N PHE A 213 3.30 6.31 1.56
CA PHE A 213 3.61 4.88 1.43
C PHE A 213 5.08 4.58 1.10
N ALA A 214 5.85 5.59 0.72
CA ALA A 214 7.18 5.35 0.17
C ALA A 214 8.19 4.75 1.15
N GLY A 215 8.07 5.06 2.45
CA GLY A 215 8.88 4.42 3.49
C GLY A 215 8.64 2.91 3.58
N ALA A 216 7.38 2.48 3.51
CA ALA A 216 7.01 1.06 3.51
C ALA A 216 7.54 0.33 2.26
N LEU A 217 7.49 0.98 1.08
CA LEU A 217 8.00 0.37 -0.15
C LEU A 217 9.54 0.21 -0.13
N GLN A 218 10.27 1.15 0.46
CA GLN A 218 11.71 1.00 0.71
C GLN A 218 12.01 -0.14 1.71
N GLU A 219 11.10 -0.39 2.66
CA GLU A 219 11.23 -1.52 3.59
C GLU A 219 11.01 -2.88 2.92
N ILE A 220 9.98 -2.97 2.07
CA ILE A 220 9.58 -4.12 1.22
C ILE A 220 10.70 -4.50 0.24
N GLY A 221 11.44 -3.52 -0.28
CA GLY A 221 12.58 -3.73 -1.16
C GLY A 221 12.16 -3.98 -2.61
N LEU A 222 12.52 -3.05 -3.48
CA LEU A 222 12.30 -3.18 -4.93
C LEU A 222 13.42 -4.02 -5.56
N PRO A 223 13.13 -4.79 -6.64
CA PRO A 223 14.16 -5.56 -7.33
C PRO A 223 15.08 -4.59 -8.09
N GLU A 224 16.38 -4.62 -7.81
CA GLU A 224 17.37 -3.86 -8.59
C GLU A 224 17.28 -4.30 -10.06
N GLY A 225 16.94 -3.36 -10.95
CA GLY A 225 16.75 -3.62 -12.39
C GLY A 225 15.29 -3.77 -12.86
N ALA A 226 14.32 -3.93 -11.95
CA ALA A 226 12.89 -4.06 -12.31
C ALA A 226 11.97 -3.08 -11.56
N VAL A 227 12.53 -2.01 -10.97
CA VAL A 227 11.80 -0.98 -10.20
C VAL A 227 10.61 -0.42 -10.97
N LEU A 228 10.79 -0.08 -12.25
CA LEU A 228 9.72 0.51 -13.05
C LEU A 228 8.56 -0.47 -13.27
N VAL A 229 8.87 -1.75 -13.53
CA VAL A 229 7.85 -2.79 -13.71
C VAL A 229 7.12 -3.02 -12.40
N ALA A 230 7.84 -3.15 -11.28
CA ALA A 230 7.26 -3.31 -9.94
C ALA A 230 6.31 -2.15 -9.59
N LEU A 231 6.77 -0.89 -9.76
CA LEU A 231 5.96 0.30 -9.52
C LEU A 231 4.73 0.36 -10.43
N LEU A 232 4.87 0.05 -11.72
CA LEU A 232 3.76 0.05 -12.66
C LEU A 232 2.72 -1.01 -12.27
N THR A 233 3.15 -2.25 -12.03
CA THR A 233 2.23 -3.33 -11.63
C THR A 233 1.59 -3.08 -10.27
N PHE A 234 2.32 -2.50 -9.32
CA PHE A 234 1.78 -2.08 -8.03
C PHE A 234 0.67 -1.05 -8.20
N ASN A 235 0.90 0.02 -8.99
CA ASN A 235 -0.11 1.06 -9.20
C ASN A 235 -1.31 0.57 -10.02
N LEU A 236 -1.13 -0.38 -10.95
CA LEU A 236 -2.24 -1.09 -11.58
C LEU A 236 -3.07 -1.87 -10.56
N GLY A 237 -2.42 -2.50 -9.57
CA GLY A 237 -3.07 -3.16 -8.45
C GLY A 237 -3.87 -2.17 -7.58
N VAL A 238 -3.27 -1.02 -7.28
CA VAL A 238 -3.94 0.09 -6.56
C VAL A 238 -5.20 0.52 -7.30
N GLU A 239 -5.11 0.83 -8.60
CA GLU A 239 -6.26 1.25 -9.40
C GLU A 239 -7.34 0.16 -9.45
N ALA A 240 -6.95 -1.10 -9.63
CA ALA A 240 -7.88 -2.23 -9.61
C ALA A 240 -8.61 -2.36 -8.26
N GLY A 241 -7.90 -2.21 -7.14
CA GLY A 241 -8.51 -2.24 -5.80
C GLY A 241 -9.44 -1.05 -5.54
N GLN A 242 -9.09 0.15 -6.01
CA GLN A 242 -9.99 1.32 -5.94
C GLN A 242 -11.27 1.09 -6.74
N ILE A 243 -11.16 0.58 -7.98
CA ILE A 243 -12.32 0.28 -8.82
C ILE A 243 -13.20 -0.78 -8.16
N LEU A 244 -12.60 -1.85 -7.63
CA LEU A 244 -13.31 -2.90 -6.90
C LEU A 244 -14.10 -2.32 -5.71
N PHE A 245 -13.45 -1.47 -4.91
CA PHE A 245 -14.10 -0.81 -3.78
C PHE A 245 -15.25 0.11 -4.23
N VAL A 246 -15.05 0.91 -5.27
CA VAL A 246 -16.10 1.78 -5.84
C VAL A 246 -17.30 0.97 -6.31
N LEU A 247 -17.08 -0.14 -7.00
CA LEU A 247 -18.16 -1.01 -7.47
C LEU A 247 -18.91 -1.65 -6.29
N ALA A 248 -18.19 -2.12 -5.27
CA ALA A 248 -18.79 -2.71 -4.08
C ALA A 248 -19.59 -1.68 -3.27
N ALA A 249 -18.96 -0.56 -2.88
CA ALA A 249 -19.60 0.52 -2.12
C ALA A 249 -20.77 1.14 -2.91
N GLY A 250 -20.58 1.39 -4.21
CA GLY A 250 -21.61 1.90 -5.10
C GLY A 250 -22.82 0.96 -5.21
N SER A 251 -22.59 -0.36 -5.26
CA SER A 251 -23.67 -1.35 -5.28
C SER A 251 -24.46 -1.36 -3.96
N VAL A 252 -23.77 -1.30 -2.82
CA VAL A 252 -24.42 -1.19 -1.50
C VAL A 252 -25.26 0.08 -1.43
N LEU A 253 -24.71 1.22 -1.83
CA LEU A 253 -25.45 2.49 -1.85
C LEU A 253 -26.65 2.46 -2.79
N ALA A 254 -26.54 1.80 -3.95
CA ALA A 254 -27.65 1.62 -4.89
C ALA A 254 -28.79 0.78 -4.30
N VAL A 255 -28.48 -0.21 -3.46
CA VAL A 255 -29.49 -1.01 -2.75
C VAL A 255 -30.12 -0.21 -1.61
N VAL A 256 -29.31 0.43 -0.75
CA VAL A 256 -29.80 1.20 0.39
C VAL A 256 -30.64 2.40 -0.06
N SER A 257 -30.27 3.04 -1.17
CA SER A 257 -31.03 4.17 -1.73
C SER A 257 -32.43 3.79 -2.26
N ARG A 258 -32.78 2.49 -2.34
CA ARG A 258 -34.15 2.05 -2.60
C ARG A 258 -35.08 2.19 -1.40
N VAL A 259 -34.53 2.23 -0.18
CA VAL A 259 -35.29 2.20 1.08
C VAL A 259 -35.06 3.45 1.94
N ALA A 260 -33.95 4.15 1.75
CA ALA A 260 -33.62 5.40 2.44
C ALA A 260 -33.21 6.48 1.44
N SER A 261 -33.49 7.75 1.75
CA SER A 261 -33.01 8.84 0.90
C SER A 261 -31.48 8.90 0.94
N ARG A 262 -30.85 9.22 -0.20
CA ARG A 262 -29.39 9.35 -0.29
C ARG A 262 -28.81 10.25 0.79
N ARG A 263 -29.46 11.39 1.06
CA ARG A 263 -29.04 12.34 2.10
C ARG A 263 -28.97 11.72 3.50
N LEU A 264 -29.91 10.85 3.86
CA LEU A 264 -29.92 10.18 5.18
C LEU A 264 -28.80 9.15 5.32
N VAL A 265 -28.25 8.66 4.21
CA VAL A 265 -27.15 7.69 4.19
C VAL A 265 -25.80 8.40 4.07
N GLU A 266 -25.68 9.34 3.14
CA GLU A 266 -24.44 10.05 2.82
C GLU A 266 -23.98 10.93 3.98
N LEU A 267 -24.90 11.64 4.65
CA LEU A 267 -24.53 12.61 5.68
C LEU A 267 -23.88 11.97 6.92
N PRO A 268 -24.45 10.91 7.55
CA PRO A 268 -23.80 10.26 8.69
C PRO A 268 -22.44 9.64 8.35
N ILE A 269 -22.32 9.01 7.17
CA ILE A 269 -21.05 8.43 6.71
C ILE A 269 -20.01 9.54 6.52
N THR A 270 -20.40 10.66 5.91
CA THR A 270 -19.52 11.80 5.70
C THR A 270 -19.01 12.40 7.01
N TYR A 271 -19.89 12.53 8.02
CA TYR A 271 -19.45 12.93 9.37
C TYR A 271 -18.50 11.91 9.98
N GLY A 272 -18.76 10.61 9.82
CA GLY A 272 -17.83 9.56 10.25
C GLY A 272 -16.45 9.67 9.61
N ILE A 273 -16.39 9.86 8.28
CA ILE A 273 -15.14 10.10 7.53
C ILE A 273 -14.40 11.32 8.11
N GLY A 274 -15.10 12.43 8.30
CA GLY A 274 -14.53 13.66 8.84
C GLY A 274 -14.00 13.50 10.26
N ILE A 275 -14.75 12.84 11.15
CA ILE A 275 -14.34 12.60 12.55
C ILE A 275 -13.09 11.74 12.61
N VAL A 276 -13.08 10.60 11.91
CA VAL A 276 -11.92 9.70 11.88
C VAL A 276 -10.68 10.43 11.36
N SER A 277 -10.85 11.22 10.29
CA SER A 277 -9.75 11.98 9.69
C SER A 277 -9.25 13.12 10.58
N CYS A 278 -10.14 13.78 11.34
CA CYS A 278 -9.74 14.79 12.33
C CYS A 278 -8.97 14.18 13.50
N VAL A 279 -9.42 13.03 14.03
CA VAL A 279 -8.69 12.31 15.09
C VAL A 279 -7.30 11.93 14.59
N TRP A 280 -7.21 11.35 13.40
CA TRP A 280 -5.94 10.97 12.78
C TRP A 280 -5.02 12.18 12.55
N LEU A 281 -5.56 13.31 12.09
CA LEU A 281 -4.82 14.56 11.94
C LEU A 281 -4.21 15.01 13.27
N ILE A 282 -4.99 15.02 14.34
CA ILE A 282 -4.54 15.45 15.68
C ILE A 282 -3.43 14.54 16.21
N GLU A 283 -3.52 13.22 16.00
CA GLU A 283 -2.49 12.25 16.39
C GLU A 283 -1.14 12.45 15.68
N ARG A 284 -1.12 13.21 14.57
CA ARG A 284 0.10 13.48 13.79
C ARG A 284 0.67 14.87 13.99
N LEU A 285 -0.03 15.74 14.72
CA LEU A 285 0.51 17.03 15.11
C LEU A 285 1.46 16.88 16.30
N PRO A 286 2.60 17.56 16.31
CA PRO A 286 3.46 17.64 17.49
C PRO A 286 2.74 18.54 18.52
N LEU A 287 2.08 17.91 19.49
CA LEU A 287 1.48 18.55 20.67
C LEU A 287 2.44 18.49 21.86
#